data_AF-F0J9G5-F1
#
_entry.id   AF-F0J9G5-F1
#
_cell.length_a   1.000
_cell.length_b   1.000
_cell.length_c   1.000
_cell.angle_alpha   90.00
_cell.angle_beta   90.00
_cell.angle_gamma   90.00
#
_symmetry.space_group_name_H-M   'P 1'
#
loop_
_entity.id
_entity.type
_entity.pdbx_description
1 polymer ?
#
loop_
_entity_poly.entity_id
_entity_poly.type
_entity_poly.pdbx_seq_one_letter_code
_entity_poly.pdbx_strand_id
1 'polypeptide(L)'
;LEGDIATAATPQEEREFNTLDEPVLTTIVRDLKAIGVKFAHVLYPKQKNTILRDWDLWGPLILCVFLAMMLQQPEDEKIHSGAPQFAQIFVLVWLGAGVVTLNCRLLGGTISFFQSVCVLGYCLLAPCAALVICRLILLAGNQTVALFILRFFVTMLGFGWAVFASTAFLADSQPTSKKALAVYPICLFYFVISWLILARSP
;
A
#
# COMPACT_ATOMS: atom_id res chain seq x y z
N LEU A 1 -16.72 52.04 53.28
CA LEU A 1 -17.18 50.66 53.49
C LEU A 1 -17.01 49.94 52.17
N GLU A 2 -15.78 49.48 51.93
CA GLU A 2 -15.45 48.50 50.89
C GLU A 2 -16.35 47.27 51.01
N GLY A 3 -16.88 46.81 49.88
CA GLY A 3 -17.65 45.58 49.75
C GLY A 3 -17.01 44.72 48.67
N ASP A 4 -16.09 43.88 49.10
CA ASP A 4 -15.45 42.82 48.33
C ASP A 4 -16.48 41.71 48.03
N ILE A 5 -16.68 41.36 46.75
CA ILE A 5 -17.46 40.17 46.37
C ILE A 5 -16.64 39.35 45.39
N ALA A 6 -15.81 38.47 45.96
CA ALA A 6 -15.30 37.29 45.30
C ALA A 6 -16.48 36.38 44.91
N THR A 7 -16.64 36.11 43.62
CA THR A 7 -17.41 34.96 43.14
C THR A 7 -16.47 34.07 42.33
N ALA A 8 -16.00 33.01 42.99
CA ALA A 8 -15.38 31.87 42.34
C ALA A 8 -16.49 31.03 41.69
N ALA A 9 -16.50 31.00 40.36
CA ALA A 9 -17.22 30.01 39.57
C ALA A 9 -16.35 29.61 38.36
N THR A 10 -15.80 28.42 38.41
CA THR A 10 -15.43 27.60 37.26
C THR A 10 -16.17 26.28 37.47
N PRO A 11 -16.68 25.56 36.44
CA PRO A 11 -16.00 25.38 35.15
C PRO A 11 -16.94 25.24 33.92
N GLN A 12 -16.36 25.15 32.71
CA GLN A 12 -16.88 24.31 31.63
C GLN A 12 -18.11 24.80 30.83
N GLU A 13 -17.93 25.74 29.91
CA GLU A 13 -18.56 25.73 28.57
C GLU A 13 -17.99 26.88 27.71
N GLU A 14 -17.81 26.61 26.42
CA GLU A 14 -17.53 27.59 25.36
C GLU A 14 -16.14 28.24 25.29
N ARG A 15 -15.12 27.41 25.09
CA ARG A 15 -14.18 27.64 23.97
C ARG A 15 -13.87 26.29 23.34
N GLU A 16 -14.84 25.84 22.55
CA GLU A 16 -14.63 25.27 21.22
C GLU A 16 -13.14 25.00 20.95
N PHE A 17 -12.71 23.76 21.18
CA PHE A 17 -11.49 23.22 20.60
C PHE A 17 -11.67 23.27 19.09
N ASN A 18 -11.40 24.44 18.52
CA ASN A 18 -11.33 24.69 17.10
C ASN A 18 -10.22 23.78 16.56
N THR A 19 -10.62 22.63 16.05
CA THR A 19 -9.78 21.65 15.34
C THR A 19 -9.27 22.22 14.01
N LEU A 20 -9.56 23.49 13.72
CA LEU A 20 -9.20 24.21 12.50
C LEU A 20 -7.84 24.94 12.59
N ASP A 21 -7.20 25.00 13.76
CA ASP A 21 -5.87 25.61 13.94
C ASP A 21 -4.72 24.60 14.06
N GLU A 22 -5.00 23.29 13.96
CA GLU A 22 -3.89 22.35 13.74
C GLU A 22 -3.34 22.59 12.32
N PRO A 23 -2.06 22.94 12.16
CA PRO A 23 -1.48 23.10 10.83
C PRO A 23 -1.76 21.83 10.04
N VAL A 24 -2.23 21.96 8.79
CA VAL A 24 -2.45 20.80 7.89
C VAL A 24 -1.21 19.87 7.86
N LEU A 25 -0.04 20.47 8.09
CA LEU A 25 1.25 19.83 8.22
C LEU A 25 1.37 18.87 9.42
N THR A 26 0.78 19.16 10.59
CA THR A 26 0.79 18.22 11.73
C THR A 26 -0.05 16.99 11.44
N THR A 27 -1.19 17.15 10.77
CA THR A 27 -2.03 16.05 10.29
C THR A 27 -1.29 15.19 9.25
N ILE A 28 -0.68 15.83 8.25
CA ILE A 28 0.11 15.14 7.22
C ILE A 28 1.28 14.38 7.84
N VAL A 29 2.05 15.00 8.75
CA VAL A 29 3.19 14.35 9.42
C VAL A 29 2.75 13.17 10.27
N ARG A 30 1.61 13.27 10.97
CA ARG A 30 1.04 12.17 11.76
C ARG A 30 0.66 10.99 10.88
N ASP A 31 -0.01 11.24 9.76
CA ASP A 31 -0.44 10.19 8.82
C ASP A 31 0.77 9.55 8.11
N LEU A 32 1.76 10.34 7.67
CA LEU A 32 3.04 9.83 7.14
C LEU A 32 3.80 8.96 8.15
N LYS A 33 3.82 9.35 9.42
CA LYS A 33 4.46 8.56 10.48
C LYS A 33 3.73 7.23 10.70
N ALA A 34 2.40 7.22 10.70
CA ALA A 34 1.60 6.01 10.81
C ALA A 34 1.82 5.06 9.61
N ILE A 35 1.86 5.62 8.39
CA ILE A 35 2.19 4.91 7.16
C ILE A 35 3.60 4.31 7.22
N GLY A 36 4.59 5.08 7.69
CA GLY A 36 5.98 4.62 7.84
C GLY A 36 6.13 3.42 8.80
N VAL A 37 5.41 3.43 9.92
CA VAL A 37 5.39 2.29 10.87
C VAL A 37 4.78 1.03 10.23
N LYS A 38 3.74 1.19 9.39
CA LYS A 38 3.12 0.08 8.65
C LYS A 38 4.04 -0.45 7.54
N PHE A 39 4.75 0.42 6.82
CA PHE A 39 5.78 0.01 5.87
C PHE A 39 6.91 -0.78 6.53
N ALA A 40 7.37 -0.36 7.71
CA ALA A 40 8.38 -1.11 8.46
C ALA A 40 7.90 -2.52 8.87
N HIS A 41 6.61 -2.69 9.15
CA HIS A 41 6.03 -4.02 9.44
C HIS A 41 5.91 -4.90 8.19
N VAL A 42 5.64 -4.33 7.02
CA VAL A 42 5.65 -5.09 5.76
C VAL A 42 7.08 -5.52 5.41
N LEU A 43 8.08 -4.70 5.71
CA LEU A 43 9.50 -5.04 5.52
C LEU A 43 10.03 -6.00 6.60
N TYR A 44 9.43 -6.01 7.79
CA TYR A 44 9.78 -6.93 8.88
C TYR A 44 8.50 -7.37 9.60
N PRO A 45 7.87 -8.49 9.18
CA PRO A 45 6.62 -8.95 9.77
C PRO A 45 6.85 -9.48 11.20
N LYS A 46 6.86 -8.57 12.19
CA LYS A 46 6.68 -8.94 13.60
C LYS A 46 5.19 -9.04 13.88
N GLN A 47 4.79 -10.15 14.51
CA GLN A 47 3.40 -10.52 14.86
C GLN A 47 2.75 -9.57 15.88
N LYS A 48 2.54 -8.30 15.52
CA LYS A 48 1.76 -7.35 16.32
C LYS A 48 0.52 -6.94 15.54
N ASN A 49 -0.50 -7.78 15.65
CA ASN A 49 -1.82 -7.72 14.99
C ASN A 49 -2.67 -6.48 15.33
N THR A 50 -2.13 -5.48 16.03
CA THR A 50 -2.92 -4.39 16.62
C THR A 50 -2.94 -3.09 15.81
N ILE A 51 -1.91 -2.79 15.00
CA ILE A 51 -1.79 -1.51 14.28
C ILE A 51 -2.39 -1.52 12.86
N LEU A 52 -2.54 -2.69 12.23
CA LEU A 52 -3.20 -2.82 10.91
C LEU A 52 -4.74 -2.86 10.99
N ARG A 53 -5.31 -2.68 12.19
CA ARG A 53 -6.76 -2.61 12.42
C ARG A 53 -7.35 -1.24 12.07
N ASP A 54 -6.49 -0.22 12.04
CA ASP A 54 -6.85 1.13 11.63
C ASP A 54 -6.70 1.26 10.12
N TRP A 55 -7.84 1.50 9.50
CA TRP A 55 -8.04 1.60 8.07
C TRP A 55 -7.42 2.90 7.57
N ASP A 56 -6.37 2.77 6.77
CA ASP A 56 -5.67 3.91 6.21
C ASP A 56 -5.42 3.62 4.74
N LEU A 57 -6.26 4.21 3.89
CA LEU A 57 -6.20 4.10 2.44
C LEU A 57 -5.12 5.00 1.84
N TRP A 58 -4.54 5.94 2.62
CA TRP A 58 -3.53 6.87 2.12
C TRP A 58 -2.22 6.17 1.78
N GLY A 59 -1.76 5.23 2.60
CA GLY A 59 -0.55 4.45 2.33
C GLY A 59 -0.62 3.64 1.01
N PRO A 60 -1.64 2.78 0.84
CA PRO A 60 -1.92 2.09 -0.42
C PRO A 60 -2.04 3.02 -1.63
N LEU A 61 -2.71 4.17 -1.46
CA LEU A 61 -2.90 5.16 -2.52
C LEU A 61 -1.55 5.77 -2.94
N ILE A 62 -0.71 6.17 -1.97
CA ILE A 62 0.62 6.72 -2.24
C ILE A 62 1.48 5.70 -2.99
N LEU A 63 1.47 4.42 -2.56
CA LEU A 63 2.21 3.37 -3.26
C LEU A 63 1.67 3.12 -4.67
N CYS A 64 0.34 3.14 -4.85
CA CYS A 64 -0.28 2.97 -6.16
C CYS A 64 0.10 4.12 -7.11
N VAL A 65 0.06 5.36 -6.64
CA VAL A 65 0.48 6.55 -7.42
C VAL A 65 1.97 6.46 -7.74
N PHE A 66 2.81 6.12 -6.76
CA PHE A 66 4.25 5.92 -6.97
C PHE A 66 4.54 4.86 -8.03
N LEU A 67 3.90 3.69 -7.93
CA LEU A 67 4.02 2.60 -8.90
C LEU A 67 3.60 3.09 -10.29
N ALA A 68 2.44 3.75 -10.39
CA ALA A 68 1.92 4.25 -11.66
C ALA A 68 2.86 5.28 -12.30
N MET A 69 3.38 6.23 -11.52
CA MET A 69 4.33 7.24 -11.99
C MET A 69 5.66 6.64 -12.46
N MET A 70 6.20 5.64 -11.74
CA MET A 70 7.47 5.00 -12.10
C MET A 70 7.36 4.04 -13.29
N LEU A 71 6.16 3.53 -13.60
CA LEU A 71 5.88 2.67 -14.74
C LEU A 71 5.46 3.43 -16.00
N GLN A 72 5.13 4.72 -15.90
CA GLN A 72 4.83 5.55 -17.06
C GLN A 72 5.99 5.50 -18.05
N GLN A 73 5.69 5.16 -19.29
CA GLN A 73 6.64 5.22 -20.40
C GLN A 73 6.20 6.35 -21.33
N PRO A 74 7.14 7.15 -21.86
CA PRO A 74 6.81 8.14 -22.87
C PRO A 74 6.15 7.44 -24.06
N GLU A 75 4.98 7.92 -24.46
CA GLU A 75 4.26 7.37 -25.62
C GLU A 75 4.99 7.76 -26.90
N ASP A 76 5.39 6.76 -27.69
CA ASP A 76 5.72 7.00 -29.09
C ASP A 76 4.41 7.33 -29.82
N GLU A 77 4.33 8.51 -30.43
CA GLU A 77 3.13 9.11 -31.04
C GLU A 77 2.47 8.31 -32.19
N LYS A 78 2.89 7.06 -32.46
CA LYS A 78 2.51 6.33 -33.68
C LYS A 78 1.33 5.36 -33.55
N ILE A 79 0.76 5.12 -32.37
CA ILE A 79 -0.39 4.22 -32.23
C ILE A 79 -1.48 4.87 -31.38
N HIS A 80 -2.52 5.37 -32.06
CA HIS A 80 -3.77 5.84 -31.46
C HIS A 80 -4.55 4.69 -30.81
N SER A 81 -4.13 4.29 -29.61
CA SER A 81 -4.93 3.55 -28.64
C SER A 81 -4.32 3.76 -27.25
N GLY A 82 -4.21 5.04 -26.87
CA GLY A 82 -3.74 5.49 -25.56
C GLY A 82 -4.78 5.18 -24.49
N ALA A 83 -4.78 3.96 -23.96
CA ALA A 83 -5.36 3.76 -22.64
C ALA A 83 -4.54 4.58 -21.64
N PRO A 84 -5.14 5.43 -20.80
CA PRO A 84 -4.40 6.19 -19.81
C PRO A 84 -3.62 5.24 -18.91
N GLN A 85 -2.29 5.19 -19.09
CA GLN A 85 -1.40 4.20 -18.48
C GLN A 85 -1.47 4.27 -16.94
N PHE A 86 -1.60 5.48 -16.42
CA PHE A 86 -1.86 5.72 -15.01
C PHE A 86 -3.17 5.08 -14.54
N ALA A 87 -4.27 5.32 -15.27
CA ALA A 87 -5.57 4.78 -14.92
C ALA A 87 -5.60 3.25 -15.00
N GLN A 88 -4.87 2.65 -15.96
CA GLN A 88 -4.73 1.20 -16.05
C GLN A 88 -4.12 0.61 -14.77
N ILE A 89 -3.00 1.15 -14.30
CA ILE A 89 -2.33 0.67 -13.09
C ILE A 89 -3.19 0.91 -11.85
N PHE A 90 -3.80 2.10 -11.78
CA PHE A 90 -4.69 2.47 -10.69
C PHE A 90 -5.88 1.50 -10.59
N VAL A 91 -6.61 1.30 -11.69
CA VAL A 91 -7.75 0.37 -11.73
C VAL A 91 -7.30 -1.05 -11.42
N LEU A 92 -6.17 -1.51 -11.97
CA LEU A 92 -5.65 -2.86 -11.72
C LEU A 92 -5.34 -3.09 -10.24
N VAL A 93 -4.69 -2.13 -9.56
CA VAL A 93 -4.37 -2.25 -8.13
C VAL A 93 -5.64 -2.24 -7.29
N TRP A 94 -6.53 -1.26 -7.50
CA TRP A 94 -7.73 -1.10 -6.67
C TRP A 94 -8.78 -2.20 -6.92
N LEU A 95 -9.08 -2.49 -8.18
CA LEU A 95 -10.02 -3.55 -8.55
C LEU A 95 -9.43 -4.92 -8.19
N GLY A 96 -8.15 -5.15 -8.46
CA GLY A 96 -7.46 -6.37 -8.10
C GLY A 96 -7.51 -6.63 -6.60
N ALA A 97 -7.12 -5.64 -5.78
CA ALA A 97 -7.23 -5.74 -4.33
C ALA A 97 -8.67 -5.98 -3.87
N GLY A 98 -9.65 -5.28 -4.47
CA GLY A 98 -11.08 -5.49 -4.19
C GLY A 98 -11.56 -6.92 -4.48
N VAL A 99 -11.15 -7.49 -5.62
CA VAL A 99 -11.47 -8.89 -5.99
C VAL A 99 -10.83 -9.87 -5.02
N VAL A 100 -9.54 -9.71 -4.69
CA VAL A 100 -8.86 -10.58 -3.71
C VAL A 100 -9.55 -10.50 -2.35
N THR A 101 -9.83 -9.28 -1.88
CA THR A 101 -10.53 -9.06 -0.61
C THR A 101 -11.92 -9.68 -0.61
N LEU A 102 -12.70 -9.55 -1.69
CA LEU A 102 -14.02 -10.15 -1.78
C LEU A 102 -13.94 -11.68 -1.67
N ASN A 103 -12.96 -12.30 -2.35
CA ASN A 103 -12.69 -13.74 -2.22
C ASN A 103 -12.35 -14.13 -0.77
N CYS A 104 -11.46 -13.38 -0.12
CA CYS A 104 -11.12 -13.60 1.30
C CYS A 104 -12.33 -13.45 2.23
N ARG A 105 -13.27 -12.54 1.92
CA ARG A 105 -14.49 -12.36 2.71
C ARG A 105 -15.51 -13.47 2.46
N LEU A 106 -15.73 -13.86 1.20
CA LEU A 106 -16.64 -14.95 0.83
C LEU A 106 -16.21 -16.31 1.39
N LEU A 107 -14.90 -16.52 1.60
CA LEU A 107 -14.38 -17.71 2.28
C LEU A 107 -14.71 -17.78 3.77
N GLY A 108 -15.17 -16.67 4.37
CA GLY A 108 -15.45 -16.55 5.80
C GLY A 108 -14.35 -15.86 6.60
N GLY A 109 -13.50 -15.06 5.94
CA GLY A 109 -12.45 -14.29 6.62
C GLY A 109 -13.02 -13.28 7.61
N THR A 110 -12.39 -13.16 8.79
CA THR A 110 -12.87 -12.28 9.87
C THR A 110 -12.48 -10.80 9.66
N ILE A 111 -11.43 -10.53 8.88
CA ILE A 111 -10.94 -9.17 8.56
C ILE A 111 -11.83 -8.45 7.55
N SER A 112 -12.16 -7.22 7.91
CA SER A 112 -12.77 -6.14 7.14
C SER A 112 -12.36 -5.96 5.66
N PHE A 113 -13.29 -5.52 4.80
CA PHE A 113 -13.07 -5.36 3.36
C PHE A 113 -11.90 -4.40 3.05
N PHE A 114 -12.08 -3.09 3.21
CA PHE A 114 -10.99 -2.12 3.01
C PHE A 114 -9.74 -2.38 3.89
N GLN A 115 -9.79 -3.15 4.99
CA GLN A 115 -8.62 -3.44 5.81
C GLN A 115 -7.75 -4.44 5.08
N SER A 116 -8.38 -5.46 4.49
CA SER A 116 -7.71 -6.36 3.57
C SER A 116 -7.20 -5.63 2.32
N VAL A 117 -7.97 -4.69 1.75
CA VAL A 117 -7.49 -3.84 0.64
C VAL A 117 -6.26 -3.03 1.06
N CYS A 118 -6.27 -2.45 2.27
CA CYS A 118 -5.14 -1.71 2.81
C CYS A 118 -3.91 -2.61 2.98
N VAL A 119 -4.06 -3.79 3.59
CA VAL A 119 -2.95 -4.74 3.76
C VAL A 119 -2.35 -5.15 2.42
N LEU A 120 -3.18 -5.49 1.43
CA LEU A 120 -2.72 -5.81 0.09
C LEU A 120 -1.99 -4.62 -0.56
N GLY A 121 -2.50 -3.41 -0.36
CA GLY A 121 -1.88 -2.17 -0.82
C GLY A 121 -0.53 -1.90 -0.16
N TYR A 122 -0.39 -2.05 1.16
CA TYR A 122 0.89 -1.85 1.85
C TYR A 122 1.94 -2.87 1.42
N CYS A 123 1.54 -4.10 1.12
CA CYS A 123 2.42 -5.14 0.59
C CYS A 123 2.96 -4.83 -0.82
N LEU A 124 2.40 -3.84 -1.55
CA LEU A 124 2.98 -3.32 -2.79
C LEU A 124 4.31 -2.58 -2.58
N LEU A 125 4.68 -2.27 -1.33
CA LEU A 125 5.98 -1.68 -1.01
C LEU A 125 7.15 -2.52 -1.56
N ALA A 126 7.09 -3.85 -1.42
CA ALA A 126 8.16 -4.73 -1.88
C ALA A 126 8.32 -4.72 -3.41
N PRO A 127 7.24 -4.83 -4.22
CA PRO A 127 7.29 -4.60 -5.66
C PRO A 127 7.77 -3.19 -6.03
N CYS A 128 7.36 -2.15 -5.29
CA CYS A 128 7.84 -0.79 -5.53
C CYS A 128 9.35 -0.66 -5.28
N ALA A 129 9.87 -1.26 -4.22
CA ALA A 129 11.31 -1.30 -3.94
C ALA A 129 12.07 -2.07 -5.04
N ALA A 130 11.55 -3.21 -5.47
CA ALA A 130 12.12 -3.98 -6.58
C ALA A 130 12.15 -3.16 -7.88
N LEU A 131 11.11 -2.39 -8.17
CA LEU A 131 11.05 -1.47 -9.31
C LEU A 131 12.11 -0.37 -9.22
N VAL A 132 12.28 0.27 -8.07
CA VAL A 132 13.33 1.28 -7.86
C VAL A 132 14.71 0.69 -8.12
N ILE A 133 14.98 -0.50 -7.58
CA ILE A 133 16.24 -1.21 -7.83
C ILE A 133 16.42 -1.50 -9.32
N CYS A 134 15.36 -1.98 -10.00
CA CYS A 134 15.41 -2.22 -11.45
C CYS A 134 15.71 -0.93 -12.24
N ARG A 135 15.14 0.21 -11.85
CA ARG A 135 15.43 1.52 -12.47
C ARG A 135 16.87 1.98 -12.22
N LEU A 136 17.40 1.77 -11.02
CA LEU A 136 18.81 2.08 -10.71
C LEU A 136 19.77 1.20 -11.52
N ILE A 137 19.46 -0.09 -11.68
CA ILE A 137 20.25 -1.00 -12.52
C ILE A 137 20.26 -0.52 -13.98
N LEU A 138 19.13 -0.02 -14.49
CA LEU A 138 19.03 0.53 -15.84
C LEU A 138 19.89 1.78 -16.06
N LEU A 139 20.03 2.63 -15.05
CA LEU A 139 20.87 3.82 -15.12
C LEU A 139 22.37 3.50 -15.09
N ALA A 140 22.74 2.32 -14.58
CA ALA A 140 24.13 1.98 -14.28
C ALA A 140 24.95 1.37 -15.44
N GLY A 141 24.37 1.10 -16.62
CA GLY A 141 25.18 0.60 -17.74
C GLY A 141 24.45 0.08 -18.99
N ASN A 142 25.24 -0.48 -19.90
CA ASN A 142 24.79 -1.04 -21.18
C ASN A 142 23.89 -2.27 -20.96
N GLN A 143 22.76 -2.34 -21.67
CA GLN A 143 21.78 -3.43 -21.51
C GLN A 143 22.38 -4.77 -21.96
N THR A 144 22.69 -5.63 -20.99
CA THR A 144 23.18 -6.98 -21.22
C THR A 144 22.19 -8.01 -20.68
N VAL A 145 22.24 -9.23 -21.23
CA VAL A 145 21.42 -10.36 -20.76
C VAL A 145 21.60 -10.60 -19.26
N ALA A 146 22.79 -10.38 -18.71
CA ALA A 146 23.07 -10.50 -17.28
C ALA A 146 22.27 -9.49 -16.43
N LEU A 147 22.13 -8.24 -16.86
CA LEU A 147 21.32 -7.23 -16.16
C LEU A 147 19.83 -7.54 -16.24
N PHE A 148 19.36 -8.10 -17.36
CA PHE A 148 17.97 -8.59 -17.46
C PHE A 148 17.70 -9.71 -16.46
N ILE A 149 18.61 -10.70 -16.36
CA ILE A 149 18.50 -11.80 -15.40
C ILE A 149 18.49 -11.26 -13.96
N LEU A 150 19.38 -10.31 -13.64
CA LEU A 150 19.43 -9.68 -12.32
C LEU A 150 18.10 -9.01 -11.97
N ARG A 151 17.51 -8.25 -12.91
CA ARG A 151 16.21 -7.58 -12.71
C ARG A 151 15.07 -8.57 -12.55
N PHE A 152 15.09 -9.67 -13.30
CA PHE A 152 14.15 -10.76 -13.13
C PHE A 152 14.21 -11.30 -11.69
N PHE A 153 15.41 -11.59 -11.17
CA PHE A 153 15.58 -12.05 -9.78
C PHE A 153 15.11 -11.02 -8.75
N VAL A 154 15.49 -9.75 -8.91
CA VAL A 154 15.04 -8.66 -8.00
C VAL A 154 13.51 -8.55 -7.99
N THR A 155 12.88 -8.63 -9.17
CA THR A 155 11.42 -8.57 -9.31
C THR A 155 10.74 -9.79 -8.67
N MET A 156 11.32 -10.98 -8.82
CA MET A 156 10.83 -12.21 -8.19
C MET A 156 10.99 -12.21 -6.67
N LEU A 157 12.05 -11.62 -6.14
CA LEU A 157 12.20 -11.41 -4.70
C LEU A 157 11.12 -10.44 -4.17
N GLY A 158 10.87 -9.34 -4.88
CA GLY A 158 9.79 -8.41 -4.53
C GLY A 158 8.41 -9.05 -4.57
N PHE A 159 8.14 -9.86 -5.60
CA PHE A 159 6.93 -10.69 -5.72
C PHE A 159 6.78 -11.64 -4.53
N GLY A 160 7.80 -12.47 -4.27
CA GLY A 160 7.78 -13.48 -3.21
C GLY A 160 7.60 -12.85 -1.84
N TRP A 161 8.25 -11.70 -1.59
CA TRP A 161 8.09 -10.97 -0.34
C TRP A 161 6.67 -10.40 -0.18
N ALA A 162 6.08 -9.84 -1.23
CA ALA A 162 4.72 -9.32 -1.19
C ALA A 162 3.70 -10.41 -0.90
N VAL A 163 3.83 -11.57 -1.56
CA VAL A 163 2.99 -12.75 -1.31
C VAL A 163 3.20 -13.24 0.12
N PHE A 164 4.44 -13.39 0.58
CA PHE A 164 4.72 -13.84 1.94
C PHE A 164 4.13 -12.90 3.00
N ALA A 165 4.38 -11.59 2.89
CA ALA A 165 3.88 -10.61 3.84
C ALA A 165 2.34 -10.58 3.85
N SER A 166 1.72 -10.51 2.67
CA SER A 166 0.25 -10.47 2.57
C SER A 166 -0.41 -11.75 3.09
N THR A 167 0.13 -12.93 2.77
CA THR A 167 -0.40 -14.20 3.27
C THR A 167 -0.18 -14.37 4.77
N ALA A 168 0.93 -13.89 5.33
CA ALA A 168 1.14 -13.89 6.78
C ALA A 168 0.04 -13.09 7.51
N PHE A 169 -0.40 -11.96 6.97
CA PHE A 169 -1.47 -11.15 7.59
C PHE A 169 -2.88 -11.66 7.28
N LEU A 170 -3.15 -12.03 6.02
CA LEU A 170 -4.50 -12.39 5.58
C LEU A 170 -4.85 -13.85 5.86
N ALA A 171 -3.91 -14.78 5.72
CA ALA A 171 -4.20 -16.21 5.87
C ALA A 171 -4.47 -16.60 7.34
N ASP A 172 -3.94 -15.86 8.31
CA ASP A 172 -4.25 -16.05 9.74
C ASP A 172 -5.67 -15.63 10.09
N SER A 173 -6.30 -14.82 9.24
CA SER A 173 -7.70 -14.41 9.38
C SER A 173 -8.68 -15.33 8.65
N GLN A 174 -8.17 -16.37 7.98
CA GLN A 174 -8.96 -17.34 7.23
C GLN A 174 -9.09 -18.66 8.01
N PRO A 175 -10.20 -19.41 7.81
CA PRO A 175 -10.33 -20.75 8.35
C PRO A 175 -9.18 -21.65 7.87
N THR A 176 -8.61 -22.47 8.76
CA THR A 176 -7.43 -23.31 8.46
C THR A 176 -7.61 -24.21 7.24
N SER A 177 -8.84 -24.71 7.01
CA SER A 177 -9.18 -25.56 5.86
C SER A 177 -9.25 -24.81 4.52
N LYS A 178 -9.34 -23.48 4.52
CA LYS A 178 -9.53 -22.65 3.31
C LYS A 178 -8.34 -21.73 3.00
N LYS A 179 -7.24 -21.80 3.77
CA LYS A 179 -6.06 -20.93 3.61
C LYS A 179 -5.50 -20.95 2.18
N ALA A 180 -5.31 -22.14 1.61
CA ALA A 180 -4.78 -22.29 0.25
C ALA A 180 -5.65 -21.58 -0.81
N LEU A 181 -6.97 -21.62 -0.62
CA LEU A 181 -7.95 -21.04 -1.53
C LEU A 181 -7.94 -19.49 -1.48
N ALA A 182 -7.56 -18.91 -0.33
CA ALA A 182 -7.32 -17.49 -0.18
C ALA A 182 -5.95 -17.04 -0.74
N VAL A 183 -4.93 -17.91 -0.70
CA VAL A 183 -3.57 -17.61 -1.20
C VAL A 183 -3.55 -17.47 -2.72
N TYR A 184 -4.33 -18.28 -3.45
CA TYR A 184 -4.36 -18.26 -4.92
C TYR A 184 -4.61 -16.86 -5.53
N PRO A 185 -5.69 -16.13 -5.21
CA PRO A 185 -5.94 -14.79 -5.76
C PRO A 185 -4.90 -13.77 -5.30
N ILE A 186 -4.33 -13.92 -4.10
CA ILE A 186 -3.24 -13.07 -3.60
C ILE A 186 -1.99 -13.24 -4.48
N CYS A 187 -1.58 -14.48 -4.75
CA CYS A 187 -0.46 -14.78 -5.63
C CYS A 187 -0.69 -14.21 -7.04
N LEU A 188 -1.87 -14.40 -7.61
CA LEU A 188 -2.21 -13.89 -8.94
C LEU A 188 -2.11 -12.36 -8.99
N PHE A 189 -2.64 -11.67 -7.98
CA PHE A 189 -2.58 -10.21 -7.88
C PHE A 189 -1.13 -9.67 -7.94
N TYR A 190 -0.24 -10.17 -7.08
CA TYR A 190 1.16 -9.72 -7.11
C TYR A 190 1.91 -10.21 -8.34
N PHE A 191 1.55 -11.37 -8.88
CA PHE A 191 2.18 -11.87 -10.11
C PHE A 191 1.92 -10.92 -11.28
N VAL A 192 0.68 -10.44 -11.43
CA VAL A 192 0.33 -9.47 -12.48
C VAL A 192 1.08 -8.15 -12.29
N ILE A 193 1.22 -7.66 -11.06
CA ILE A 193 1.98 -6.43 -10.76
C ILE A 193 3.46 -6.61 -11.08
N SER A 194 4.08 -7.70 -10.62
CA SER A 194 5.49 -7.99 -10.86
C SER A 194 5.79 -8.25 -12.34
N TRP A 195 4.86 -8.91 -13.04
CA TRP A 195 4.93 -9.06 -14.50
C TRP A 195 4.90 -7.70 -15.20
N LEU A 196 4.03 -6.79 -14.76
CA LEU A 196 3.95 -5.44 -15.31
C LEU A 196 5.25 -4.66 -15.10
N ILE A 197 5.85 -4.77 -13.91
CA ILE A 197 7.16 -4.17 -13.60
C ILE A 197 8.24 -4.68 -14.57
N LEU A 198 8.28 -6.00 -14.80
CA LEU A 198 9.26 -6.60 -15.71
C LEU A 198 9.01 -6.19 -17.16
N ALA A 199 7.76 -6.22 -17.63
CA ALA A 199 7.40 -5.89 -19.01
C ALA A 199 7.58 -4.40 -19.36
N ARG A 200 7.44 -3.49 -18.39
CA ARG A 200 7.53 -2.03 -18.57
C ARG A 200 8.88 -1.44 -18.15
N SER A 201 9.79 -2.29 -17.72
CA SER A 201 11.17 -1.92 -17.54
C SER A 201 11.91 -2.43 -18.80
N PRO A 202 12.27 -1.55 -19.76
CA PRO A 202 12.99 -1.95 -20.97
C PRO A 202 14.39 -2.48 -20.65
#